data_AF-A0A101I1I4-F1
#
_entry.id   AF-A0A101I1I4-F1
#
_cell.length_a   1.000
_cell.length_b   1.000
_cell.length_c   1.000
_cell.angle_alpha   90.00
_cell.angle_beta   90.00
_cell.angle_gamma   90.00
#
_symmetry.space_group_name_H-M   'P 1'
#
loop_
_entity.id
_entity.type
_entity.pdbx_description
1 polymer ?
#
loop_
_entity_poly.entity_id
_entity_poly.type
_entity_poly.pdbx_seq_one_letter_code
_entity_poly.pdbx_strand_id
1 'polypeptide(L)'
;MKKRMFLIILILTVFLILFLSCENKKEVVETTEKVLELPDKTKVISDLSKLRNQIATFYINNGRYPNDLKELNIDLFNPVEDFIYNKNNGNVKNKNYPQL
;
A
#
# COMPACT_ATOMS: atom_id res chain seq x y z
N MET A 1 9.13 63.00 18.18
CA MET A 1 8.46 61.77 18.67
C MET A 1 7.85 60.92 17.55
N LYS A 2 7.12 61.50 16.58
CA LYS A 2 6.44 60.75 15.48
C LYS A 2 7.34 59.85 14.61
N LYS A 3 8.59 60.28 14.30
CA LYS A 3 9.54 59.49 13.49
C LYS A 3 10.05 58.22 14.18
N ARG A 4 10.21 58.25 15.52
CA ARG A 4 10.60 57.07 16.32
C ARG A 4 9.44 56.10 16.48
N MET A 5 8.21 56.61 16.57
CA MET A 5 6.99 55.79 16.58
C MET A 5 6.78 55.05 15.26
N PHE A 6 7.08 55.69 14.12
CA PHE A 6 7.02 55.04 12.81
C PHE A 6 8.03 53.90 12.66
N LEU A 7 9.25 54.07 13.18
CA LEU A 7 10.28 53.03 13.18
C LEU A 7 9.89 51.81 14.02
N ILE A 8 9.26 52.03 15.18
CA ILE A 8 8.79 50.93 16.05
C ILE A 8 7.66 50.15 15.36
N ILE A 9 6.72 50.84 14.72
CA ILE A 9 5.62 50.20 13.98
C ILE A 9 6.17 49.38 12.80
N LEU A 10 7.16 49.90 12.08
CA LEU A 10 7.80 49.20 10.96
C LEU A 10 8.53 47.92 11.42
N ILE A 11 9.21 47.98 12.56
CA ILE A 11 9.89 46.80 13.12
C ILE A 11 8.86 45.76 13.58
N LEU A 12 7.75 46.19 14.17
CA LEU A 12 6.68 45.30 14.63
C LEU A 12 5.99 44.58 13.46
N THR A 13 5.76 45.27 12.34
CA THR A 13 5.16 44.65 11.15
C THR A 13 6.09 43.66 10.47
N VAL A 14 7.40 43.94 10.41
CA VAL A 14 8.41 42.99 9.89
C VAL A 14 8.47 41.74 10.78
N PHE A 15 8.40 41.90 12.11
CA PHE A 15 8.43 40.78 13.03
C PHE A 15 7.18 39.89 12.92
N LEU A 16 6.01 40.46 12.61
CA LEU A 16 4.77 39.71 12.38
C LEU A 16 4.82 38.82 11.12
N ILE A 17 5.52 39.26 10.08
CA ILE A 17 5.63 38.49 8.81
C ILE A 17 6.52 37.24 9.00
N LEU A 18 7.46 37.28 9.95
CA LEU A 18 8.39 36.16 10.21
C LEU A 18 7.71 34.96 10.89
N PHE A 19 6.58 35.13 11.57
CA PHE A 19 5.85 34.03 12.21
C PHE A 19 4.86 33.30 11.29
N LEU A 20 4.61 33.81 10.07
CA LEU A 20 3.67 33.21 9.11
C LEU A 20 4.26 32.04 8.30
N SER A 21 5.54 31.71 8.49
CA SER A 21 6.23 30.64 7.74
C SER A 21 6.59 29.44 8.63
N CYS A 22 5.64 28.96 9.40
CA CYS A 22 5.73 27.67 10.08
C CYS A 22 4.68 26.72 9.48
N GLU A 23 4.92 26.28 8.24
CA GLU A 23 4.15 25.19 7.63
C GLU A 23 4.57 23.86 8.25
N ASN A 24 3.61 23.16 8.86
CA ASN A 24 3.75 21.83 9.39
C ASN A 24 4.03 20.82 8.27
N LYS A 25 5.30 20.56 7.97
CA LYS A 25 5.75 19.49 7.06
C LYS A 25 5.58 18.10 7.69
N LYS A 26 4.34 17.66 7.92
CA LYS A 26 4.03 16.29 8.36
C LYS A 26 3.16 15.49 7.39
N GLU A 27 2.46 16.10 6.44
CA GLU A 27 1.53 15.38 5.54
C GLU A 27 2.16 14.81 4.25
N VAL A 28 3.34 15.27 3.84
CA VAL A 28 3.91 14.88 2.53
C VAL A 28 4.53 13.48 2.53
N VAL A 29 5.01 12.98 3.68
CA VAL A 29 5.66 11.66 3.78
C VAL A 29 4.62 10.53 3.76
N GLU A 30 3.52 10.68 4.49
CA GLU A 30 2.47 9.66 4.60
C GLU A 30 1.73 9.43 3.27
N THR A 31 1.56 10.49 2.49
CA THR A 31 0.87 10.41 1.20
C THR A 31 1.74 9.72 0.15
N THR A 32 3.07 9.88 0.21
CA THR A 32 4.00 9.27 -0.74
C THR A 32 4.18 7.77 -0.47
N GLU A 33 4.29 7.34 0.79
CA GLU A 33 4.33 5.91 1.14
C GLU A 33 3.03 5.18 0.76
N LYS A 34 1.86 5.76 1.07
CA LYS A 34 0.56 5.18 0.69
C LYS A 34 0.40 5.01 -0.83
N VAL A 35 0.95 5.94 -1.63
CA VAL A 35 0.90 5.84 -3.10
C VAL A 35 1.83 4.74 -3.64
N LEU A 36 2.93 4.42 -2.95
CA LEU A 36 3.85 3.34 -3.33
C LEU A 36 3.34 1.94 -2.91
N GLU A 37 2.61 1.81 -1.80
CA GLU A 37 2.03 0.52 -1.36
C GLU A 37 0.82 0.05 -2.18
N LEU A 38 0.04 0.99 -2.73
CA LEU A 38 -1.15 0.71 -3.53
C LEU A 38 -0.87 -0.19 -4.76
N PRO A 39 0.20 0.05 -5.54
CA PRO A 39 0.64 -0.87 -6.59
C PRO A 39 0.86 -2.31 -6.11
N ASP A 40 1.51 -2.49 -4.97
CA ASP A 40 1.89 -3.84 -4.49
C ASP A 40 0.70 -4.60 -3.93
N LYS A 41 -0.17 -3.93 -3.17
CA LYS A 41 -1.45 -4.53 -2.72
C LYS A 41 -2.32 -4.93 -3.91
N THR A 42 -2.38 -4.11 -4.97
CA THR A 42 -3.15 -4.42 -6.18
C THR A 42 -2.62 -5.66 -6.89
N LYS A 43 -1.29 -5.81 -7.00
CA LYS A 43 -0.67 -7.03 -7.55
C LYS A 43 -1.04 -8.27 -6.75
N VAL A 44 -0.98 -8.19 -5.41
CA VAL A 44 -1.37 -9.30 -4.54
C VAL A 44 -2.84 -9.69 -4.73
N ILE A 45 -3.75 -8.71 -4.83
CA ILE A 45 -5.17 -8.98 -5.11
C ILE A 45 -5.33 -9.68 -6.46
N SER A 46 -4.61 -9.22 -7.50
CA SER A 46 -4.64 -9.83 -8.83
C SER A 46 -4.17 -11.28 -8.79
N ASP A 47 -3.04 -11.55 -8.13
CA ASP A 47 -2.49 -12.89 -7.98
C ASP A 47 -3.41 -13.81 -7.18
N LEU A 48 -3.98 -13.34 -6.07
CA LEU A 48 -4.96 -14.11 -5.29
C LEU A 48 -6.20 -14.46 -6.12
N SER A 49 -6.70 -13.54 -6.94
CA SER A 49 -7.83 -13.79 -7.84
C SER A 49 -7.48 -14.88 -8.88
N LYS A 50 -6.32 -14.76 -9.53
CA LYS A 50 -5.81 -15.77 -10.48
C LYS A 50 -5.68 -17.14 -9.81
N LEU A 51 -5.02 -17.20 -8.66
CA LEU A 51 -4.81 -18.42 -7.87
C LEU A 51 -6.14 -19.09 -7.53
N ARG A 52 -7.09 -18.35 -6.94
CA ARG A 52 -8.40 -18.88 -6.53
C ARG A 52 -9.17 -19.45 -7.72
N ASN A 53 -9.18 -18.75 -8.85
CA ASN A 53 -9.82 -19.23 -10.08
C ASN A 53 -9.16 -20.51 -10.59
N GLN A 54 -7.83 -20.56 -10.67
CA GLN A 54 -7.10 -21.72 -11.19
C GLN A 54 -7.20 -22.94 -10.27
N ILE A 55 -7.18 -22.75 -8.94
CA ILE A 55 -7.43 -23.82 -7.98
C ILE A 55 -8.83 -24.42 -8.17
N ALA A 56 -9.84 -23.56 -8.34
CA ALA A 56 -11.21 -24.00 -8.58
C ALA A 56 -11.33 -24.75 -9.92
N THR A 57 -10.75 -24.23 -11.00
CA THR A 57 -10.71 -24.91 -12.31
C THR A 57 -9.99 -26.26 -12.22
N PHE A 58 -8.86 -26.32 -11.52
CA PHE A 58 -8.13 -27.56 -11.31
C PHE A 58 -8.98 -28.59 -10.57
N TYR A 59 -9.69 -28.18 -9.52
CA TYR A 59 -10.61 -29.06 -8.79
C TYR A 59 -11.74 -29.59 -9.68
N ILE A 60 -12.37 -28.72 -10.47
CA ILE A 60 -13.44 -29.10 -11.40
C ILE A 60 -12.93 -30.15 -12.40
N ASN A 61 -11.72 -29.98 -12.91
CA ASN A 61 -11.17 -30.87 -13.94
C ASN A 61 -10.63 -32.19 -13.39
N ASN A 62 -10.16 -32.23 -12.13
CA ASN A 62 -9.43 -33.37 -11.57
C ASN A 62 -10.14 -34.05 -10.38
N GLY A 63 -11.22 -33.46 -9.86
CA GLY A 63 -11.90 -33.95 -8.66
C GLY A 63 -11.09 -33.82 -7.36
N ARG A 64 -9.94 -33.14 -7.40
CA ARG A 64 -9.06 -32.89 -6.25
C ARG A 64 -8.44 -31.51 -6.34
N TYR A 65 -8.09 -30.94 -5.19
CA TYR A 65 -7.25 -29.75 -5.16
C TYR A 65 -5.80 -30.11 -5.57
N PRO A 66 -5.02 -29.15 -6.11
CA PRO A 66 -3.59 -29.37 -6.38
C PRO A 66 -2.85 -29.66 -5.07
N ASN A 67 -1.79 -30.48 -5.09
CA ASN A 67 -1.00 -30.72 -3.87
C ASN A 67 -0.14 -29.52 -3.53
N ASP A 68 0.27 -28.75 -4.54
CA ASP A 68 1.07 -27.55 -4.44
C ASP A 68 0.66 -26.53 -5.53
N LEU A 69 0.86 -25.23 -5.26
CA LEU A 69 0.53 -24.17 -6.22
C LEU A 69 1.34 -24.26 -7.52
N LYS A 70 2.51 -24.90 -7.52
CA LYS A 70 3.33 -25.14 -8.72
C LYS A 70 2.65 -26.05 -9.75
N GLU A 71 1.69 -26.88 -9.35
CA GLU A 71 0.88 -27.70 -10.29
C GLU A 71 0.03 -26.83 -11.23
N LEU A 72 -0.25 -25.57 -10.86
CA LEU A 72 -1.12 -24.69 -11.63
C LEU A 72 -0.42 -24.03 -12.81
N ASN A 73 0.92 -24.03 -12.85
CA ASN A 73 1.74 -23.40 -13.90
C ASN A 73 1.28 -21.98 -14.27
N ILE A 74 1.12 -21.14 -13.25
CA ILE A 74 0.61 -19.77 -13.37
C ILE A 74 1.73 -18.74 -13.20
N ASP A 75 1.63 -17.66 -13.98
CA ASP A 75 2.51 -16.50 -13.87
C ASP A 75 1.93 -15.47 -12.87
N LEU A 76 2.68 -15.24 -11.80
CA LEU A 76 2.32 -14.39 -10.68
C LEU A 76 3.27 -13.18 -10.61
N PHE A 77 2.73 -12.03 -10.19
CA PHE A 77 3.57 -10.86 -9.93
C PHE A 77 4.45 -11.05 -8.69
N ASN A 78 3.94 -11.80 -7.70
CA ASN A 78 4.64 -12.09 -6.45
C ASN A 78 5.15 -13.55 -6.43
N PRO A 79 6.26 -13.84 -5.73
CA PRO A 79 6.74 -15.20 -5.53
C PRO A 79 5.67 -16.13 -4.94
N VAL A 80 5.65 -17.40 -5.36
CA VAL A 80 4.71 -18.41 -4.84
C VAL A 80 4.87 -18.59 -3.33
N GLU A 81 6.09 -18.42 -2.83
CA GLU A 81 6.44 -18.53 -1.41
C GLU A 81 5.74 -17.48 -0.55
N ASP A 82 5.24 -16.37 -1.12
CA ASP A 82 4.50 -15.35 -0.38
C ASP A 82 3.04 -15.76 -0.10
N PHE A 83 2.62 -16.90 -0.64
CA PHE A 83 1.26 -17.43 -0.47
C PHE A 83 1.23 -18.61 0.49
N ILE A 84 0.20 -18.64 1.33
CA ILE A 84 -0.14 -19.76 2.21
C ILE A 84 -1.30 -20.50 1.56
N TYR A 85 -1.04 -21.74 1.16
CA TYR A 85 -2.00 -22.60 0.49
C TYR A 85 -2.41 -23.79 1.38
N ASN A 86 -3.71 -24.12 1.38
CA ASN A 86 -4.24 -25.30 2.06
C ASN A 86 -4.83 -26.28 1.04
N LYS A 87 -4.08 -27.36 0.77
CA LYS A 87 -4.47 -28.42 -0.16
C LYS A 87 -5.74 -29.17 0.21
N ASN A 88 -6.18 -29.15 1.46
CA ASN A 88 -7.36 -29.88 1.90
C ASN A 88 -8.66 -29.18 1.49
N ASN A 89 -8.62 -27.85 1.31
CA ASN A 89 -9.80 -27.06 1.00
C ASN A 89 -9.61 -26.04 -0.14
N GLY A 90 -8.44 -26.01 -0.78
CA GLY A 90 -8.14 -25.10 -1.89
C GLY A 90 -7.95 -23.64 -1.47
N ASN A 91 -7.94 -23.32 -0.17
CA ASN A 91 -7.84 -21.93 0.27
C ASN A 91 -6.41 -21.39 0.09
N VAL A 92 -6.31 -20.13 -0.33
CA VAL A 92 -5.04 -19.44 -0.55
C VAL A 92 -5.12 -18.00 -0.04
N LYS A 93 -4.07 -17.60 0.68
CA LYS A 93 -3.88 -16.25 1.25
C LYS A 93 -2.47 -15.77 1.01
N ASN A 94 -2.24 -14.46 1.09
CA ASN A 94 -0.89 -13.91 1.09
C ASN A 94 -0.39 -13.69 2.53
N LYS A 95 0.90 -13.94 2.79
CA LYS A 95 1.53 -13.81 4.13
C LYS A 95 1.49 -12.37 4.65
N ASN A 96 1.71 -11.40 3.76
CA ASN A 96 1.82 -9.98 4.09
C ASN A 96 0.45 -9.27 4.11
N TYR A 97 -0.55 -9.88 3.46
CA TYR A 97 -1.92 -9.36 3.42
C TYR A 97 -2.96 -10.43 3.82
N PRO A 98 -2.94 -10.90 5.09
CA PRO A 98 -3.80 -12.00 5.56
C PRO A 98 -5.31 -11.69 5.59
N GLN A 99 -5.67 -10.41 5.46
CA GLN A 99 -7.04 -9.89 5.43
C GLN A 99 -7.70 -9.94 4.04
N LEU A 100 -6.97 -10.32 2.99
CA LEU A 100 -7.45 -10.42 1.59
C LEU A 100 -7.96 -11.82 1.22
#